data_AF-A0A843HYP9-F1
#
_entry.id   AF-A0A843HYP9-F1
#
_cell.length_a   1.000
_cell.length_b   1.000
_cell.length_c   1.000
_cell.angle_alpha   90.00
_cell.angle_beta   90.00
_cell.angle_gamma   90.00
#
_symmetry.space_group_name_H-M   'P 1'
#
loop_
_entity.id
_entity.type
_entity.pdbx_description
1 polymer ?
#
loop_
_entity_poly.entity_id
_entity_poly.type
_entity_poly.pdbx_seq_one_letter_code
_entity_poly.pdbx_strand_id
1 'polypeptide(L)'
;MSFFFQLSILFDFLARSFSYPYKLADVRQTAELVPKAKSAAAEACPEALAPLEEFAEVLESVRDVEALTAVEVEFVDLDKPVNALVYSPYESVQRSGYYDMGVVSDVRRFYVDAGMKPRPGAEPDHIATELAFLSALFYAASQKGDEVAKFIDAFWEEHVESWMLKYAERLSQSGFKYFAPLGKLLLAALKCHG
;
A
#
# COMPACT_ATOMS: atom_id res chain seq x y z
N MET A 1 -21.82 5.29 6.17
CA MET A 1 -20.44 5.70 6.52
C MET A 1 -19.88 6.44 5.30
N SER A 2 -18.99 7.43 5.45
CA SER A 2 -18.52 8.23 4.29
C SER A 2 -17.64 7.39 3.35
N PHE A 3 -17.75 7.61 2.03
CA PHE A 3 -16.89 6.99 1.01
C PHE A 3 -15.40 7.11 1.35
N PHE A 4 -14.94 8.30 1.75
CA PHE A 4 -13.55 8.53 2.15
C PHE A 4 -13.16 7.72 3.40
N PHE A 5 -14.08 7.52 4.34
CA PHE A 5 -13.77 6.67 5.49
C PHE A 5 -13.53 5.21 5.09
N GLN A 6 -14.31 4.70 4.13
CA GLN A 6 -14.11 3.33 3.64
C GLN A 6 -12.79 3.19 2.87
N LEU A 7 -12.43 4.16 2.02
CA LEU A 7 -11.10 4.19 1.41
C LEU A 7 -9.98 4.22 2.46
N SER A 8 -10.14 4.99 3.55
CA SER A 8 -9.14 5.02 4.62
C SER A 8 -8.85 3.63 5.21
N ILE A 9 -9.88 2.79 5.36
CA ILE A 9 -9.74 1.42 5.86
C ILE A 9 -9.00 0.53 4.85
N LEU A 10 -9.37 0.63 3.57
CA LEU A 10 -8.76 -0.18 2.52
C LEU A 10 -7.27 0.14 2.35
N PHE A 11 -6.91 1.43 2.36
CA PHE A 11 -5.52 1.87 2.26
C PHE A 11 -4.70 1.57 3.52
N ASP A 12 -5.28 1.60 4.73
CA ASP A 12 -4.60 1.12 5.96
C ASP A 12 -4.30 -0.39 5.87
N PHE A 13 -5.27 -1.18 5.38
CA PHE A 13 -5.07 -2.61 5.17
C PHE A 13 -3.94 -2.89 4.18
N LEU A 14 -3.92 -2.18 3.05
CA LEU A 14 -2.83 -2.28 2.06
C LEU A 14 -1.48 -1.88 2.66
N ALA A 15 -1.41 -0.76 3.40
CA ALA A 15 -0.18 -0.29 4.04
C ALA A 15 0.41 -1.35 5.00
N ARG A 16 -0.44 -2.00 5.80
CA ARG A 16 -0.05 -3.11 6.68
C ARG A 16 0.41 -4.34 5.91
N SER A 17 -0.23 -4.63 4.78
CA SER A 17 0.10 -5.78 3.92
C SER A 17 1.44 -5.59 3.19
N PHE A 18 1.84 -4.35 2.92
CA PHE A 18 3.17 -4.02 2.39
C PHE A 18 4.24 -3.80 3.46
N SER A 19 3.91 -3.95 4.75
CA SER A 19 4.88 -3.85 5.83
C SER A 19 5.55 -5.20 6.08
N TYR A 20 6.87 -5.20 6.30
CA TYR A 20 7.62 -6.44 6.55
C TYR A 20 7.08 -7.18 7.79
N PRO A 21 6.67 -8.46 7.67
CA PRO A 21 6.14 -9.22 8.79
C PRO A 21 7.27 -9.87 9.59
N TYR A 22 7.68 -9.28 10.73
CA TYR A 22 8.78 -9.78 11.55
C TYR A 22 8.45 -11.05 12.35
N LYS A 23 7.15 -11.36 12.48
CA LYS A 23 6.64 -12.49 13.26
C LYS A 23 5.26 -12.90 12.76
N LEU A 24 4.87 -14.14 13.07
CA LEU A 24 3.55 -14.68 12.73
C LEU A 24 2.39 -13.82 13.26
N ALA A 25 2.59 -13.17 14.40
CA ALA A 25 1.58 -12.28 14.96
C ALA A 25 1.26 -11.08 14.05
N ASP A 26 2.22 -10.60 13.27
CA ASP A 26 2.03 -9.45 12.38
C ASP A 26 1.10 -9.85 11.21
N VAL A 27 1.32 -11.01 10.61
CA VAL A 27 0.45 -11.55 9.54
C VAL A 27 -0.95 -11.83 10.07
N ARG A 28 -1.07 -12.40 11.27
CA ARG A 28 -2.37 -12.67 11.92
C ARG A 28 -3.14 -11.38 12.20
N GLN A 29 -2.47 -10.34 12.69
CA GLN A 29 -3.09 -9.03 12.91
C GLN A 29 -3.59 -8.42 11.61
N THR A 30 -2.86 -8.55 10.51
CA THR A 30 -3.33 -8.12 9.19
C THR A 30 -4.53 -8.96 8.73
N ALA A 31 -4.49 -10.29 8.91
CA ALA A 31 -5.59 -11.19 8.57
C ALA A 31 -6.89 -10.87 9.34
N GLU A 32 -6.79 -10.49 10.63
CA GLU A 32 -7.93 -10.07 11.45
C GLU A 32 -8.66 -8.82 10.89
N LEU A 33 -7.99 -8.02 10.06
CA LEU A 33 -8.59 -6.84 9.42
C LEU A 33 -9.35 -7.17 8.12
N VAL A 34 -9.21 -8.39 7.58
CA VAL A 34 -9.85 -8.79 6.31
C VAL A 34 -11.37 -8.55 6.30
N PRO A 35 -12.17 -8.94 7.32
CA PRO A 35 -13.60 -8.69 7.30
C PRO A 35 -13.95 -7.19 7.22
N LYS A 36 -13.17 -6.36 7.91
CA LYS A 36 -13.35 -4.90 7.89
C LYS A 36 -12.97 -4.32 6.52
N ALA A 37 -11.88 -4.80 5.93
CA ALA A 37 -11.45 -4.39 4.59
C ALA A 37 -12.44 -4.84 3.50
N LYS A 38 -13.02 -6.05 3.60
CA LYS A 38 -14.12 -6.51 2.74
C LYS A 38 -15.35 -5.59 2.82
N SER A 39 -15.78 -5.24 4.03
CA SER A 39 -16.91 -4.31 4.23
C SER A 39 -16.63 -2.93 3.60
N ALA A 40 -15.41 -2.42 3.76
CA ALA A 40 -15.01 -1.15 3.19
C ALA A 40 -14.95 -1.18 1.65
N ALA A 41 -14.36 -2.24 1.09
CA ALA A 41 -14.32 -2.46 -0.36
C ALA A 41 -15.74 -2.58 -0.94
N ALA A 42 -16.65 -3.31 -0.29
CA ALA A 42 -18.03 -3.43 -0.78
C ALA A 42 -18.77 -2.07 -0.88
N GLU A 43 -18.46 -1.13 0.00
CA GLU A 43 -19.11 0.19 0.01
C GLU A 43 -18.44 1.21 -0.92
N ALA A 44 -17.11 1.17 -1.09
CA ALA A 44 -16.37 2.21 -1.79
C ALA A 44 -15.52 1.75 -2.98
N CYS A 45 -15.22 0.45 -3.10
CA CYS A 45 -14.40 -0.10 -4.18
C CYS A 45 -14.75 -1.57 -4.46
N PRO A 46 -15.94 -1.86 -5.02
CA PRO A 46 -16.40 -3.24 -5.21
C PRO A 46 -15.44 -4.08 -6.07
N GLU A 47 -14.70 -3.45 -6.98
CA GLU A 47 -13.68 -4.07 -7.84
C GLU A 47 -12.53 -4.68 -7.03
N ALA A 48 -12.25 -4.17 -5.83
CA ALA A 48 -11.24 -4.72 -4.93
C ALA A 48 -11.69 -5.98 -4.19
N LEU A 49 -12.99 -6.33 -4.17
CA LEU A 49 -13.49 -7.47 -3.40
C LEU A 49 -12.87 -8.80 -3.81
N ALA A 50 -12.85 -9.11 -5.11
CA ALA A 50 -12.30 -10.38 -5.59
C ALA A 50 -10.78 -10.51 -5.37
N PRO A 51 -9.95 -9.48 -5.69
CA PRO A 51 -8.54 -9.49 -5.33
C PRO A 51 -8.29 -9.56 -3.81
N LEU A 52 -9.15 -8.95 -3.01
CA LEU A 52 -9.04 -9.00 -1.55
C LEU A 52 -9.33 -10.41 -1.02
N GLU A 53 -10.33 -11.10 -1.56
CA GLU A 53 -10.58 -12.52 -1.26
C GLU A 53 -9.35 -13.39 -1.60
N GLU A 54 -8.79 -13.21 -2.80
CA GLU A 54 -7.58 -13.93 -3.22
C GLU A 54 -6.40 -13.69 -2.27
N PHE A 55 -6.18 -12.44 -1.85
CA PHE A 55 -5.13 -12.10 -0.91
C PHE A 55 -5.42 -12.59 0.52
N ALA A 56 -6.69 -12.63 0.94
CA ALA A 56 -7.09 -13.17 2.24
C ALA A 56 -6.73 -14.66 2.35
N GLU A 57 -6.94 -15.44 1.29
CA GLU A 57 -6.52 -16.85 1.25
C GLU A 57 -5.01 -17.02 1.46
N VAL A 58 -4.20 -16.09 0.91
CA VAL A 58 -2.75 -16.07 1.16
C VAL A 58 -2.47 -15.82 2.64
N LEU A 59 -3.07 -14.80 3.24
CA LEU A 59 -2.86 -14.49 4.66
C LEU A 59 -3.24 -15.68 5.57
N GLU A 60 -4.36 -16.36 5.27
CA GLU A 60 -4.83 -17.54 6.01
C GLU A 60 -3.93 -18.77 5.86
N SER A 61 -3.13 -18.83 4.78
CA SER A 61 -2.17 -19.90 4.53
C SER A 61 -0.90 -19.79 5.39
N VAL A 62 -0.59 -18.59 5.91
CA VAL A 62 0.61 -18.33 6.72
C VAL A 62 0.38 -18.73 8.18
N ARG A 63 0.41 -20.04 8.44
CA ARG A 63 0.03 -20.62 9.74
C ARG A 63 1.21 -20.89 10.68
N ASP A 64 2.40 -21.07 10.12
CA ASP A 64 3.61 -21.46 10.81
C ASP A 64 4.85 -20.69 10.32
N VAL A 65 5.98 -20.92 11.00
CA VAL A 65 7.24 -20.22 10.74
C VAL A 65 7.77 -20.50 9.34
N GLU A 66 7.53 -21.69 8.78
CA GLU A 66 7.99 -22.04 7.44
C GLU A 66 7.23 -21.22 6.38
N ALA A 67 5.90 -21.14 6.50
CA ALA A 67 5.09 -20.30 5.64
C ALA A 67 5.43 -18.81 5.78
N LEU A 68 5.71 -18.33 7.00
CA LEU A 68 6.17 -16.96 7.23
C LEU A 68 7.52 -16.73 6.55
N THR A 69 8.46 -17.66 6.69
CA THR A 69 9.80 -17.56 6.08
C THR A 69 9.67 -17.42 4.55
N ALA A 70 8.75 -18.14 3.92
CA ALA A 70 8.51 -18.01 2.49
C ALA A 70 8.06 -16.58 2.11
N VAL A 71 7.18 -15.97 2.91
CA VAL A 71 6.75 -14.57 2.73
C VAL A 71 7.92 -13.60 2.94
N GLU A 72 8.68 -13.77 4.01
CA GLU A 72 9.86 -12.94 4.33
C GLU A 72 10.91 -12.99 3.20
N VAL A 73 11.10 -14.15 2.58
CA VAL A 73 11.98 -14.31 1.41
C VAL A 73 11.48 -13.47 0.24
N GLU A 74 10.17 -13.46 -0.04
CA GLU A 74 9.61 -12.62 -1.11
C GLU A 74 9.84 -11.13 -0.83
N PHE A 75 9.68 -10.68 0.42
CA PHE A 75 9.95 -9.29 0.81
C PHE A 75 11.42 -8.90 0.53
N VAL A 76 12.36 -9.79 0.85
CA VAL A 76 13.78 -9.59 0.54
C VAL A 76 14.03 -9.64 -0.97
N ASP A 77 13.34 -10.52 -1.69
CA ASP A 77 13.50 -10.68 -3.13
C ASP A 77 13.07 -9.44 -3.93
N LEU A 78 12.06 -8.69 -3.49
CA LEU A 78 11.66 -7.43 -4.14
C LEU A 78 12.79 -6.41 -4.22
N ASP A 79 13.64 -6.37 -3.18
CA ASP A 79 14.70 -5.37 -3.02
C ASP A 79 16.07 -5.86 -3.52
N LYS A 80 16.16 -7.12 -3.99
CA LYS A 80 17.39 -7.62 -4.62
C LYS A 80 17.74 -6.78 -5.85
N PRO A 81 19.03 -6.51 -6.14
CA PRO A 81 19.44 -5.69 -7.28
C PRO A 81 18.87 -6.13 -8.64
N VAL A 82 18.68 -7.43 -8.84
CA VAL A 82 18.10 -7.99 -10.09
C VAL A 82 16.62 -7.68 -10.26
N ASN A 83 15.92 -7.43 -9.16
CA ASN A 83 14.48 -7.18 -9.11
C ASN A 83 14.16 -5.71 -8.83
N ALA A 84 15.08 -4.96 -8.22
CA ALA A 84 14.84 -3.60 -7.74
C ALA A 84 14.31 -2.64 -8.83
N LEU A 85 14.81 -2.74 -10.07
CA LEU A 85 14.32 -1.89 -11.17
C LEU A 85 12.86 -2.17 -11.59
N VAL A 86 12.31 -3.32 -11.21
CA VAL A 86 10.95 -3.75 -11.56
C VAL A 86 10.03 -3.71 -10.35
N TYR A 87 10.51 -4.18 -9.21
CA TYR A 87 9.71 -4.49 -8.03
C TYR A 87 10.17 -3.79 -6.75
N SER A 88 11.12 -2.86 -6.82
CA SER A 88 11.48 -2.05 -5.65
C SER A 88 10.25 -1.33 -5.09
N PRO A 89 9.99 -1.42 -3.77
CA PRO A 89 8.82 -0.80 -3.15
C PRO A 89 9.02 0.71 -2.89
N TYR A 90 10.02 1.34 -3.49
CA TYR A 90 10.36 2.75 -3.30
C TYR A 90 10.03 3.57 -4.56
N GLU A 91 9.29 4.67 -4.40
CA GLU A 91 8.95 5.58 -5.50
C GLU A 91 10.20 6.05 -6.23
N SER A 92 11.22 6.49 -5.49
CA SER A 92 12.42 7.07 -6.07
C SER A 92 13.13 6.09 -7.01
N VAL A 93 13.22 4.81 -6.62
CA VAL A 93 13.78 3.75 -7.45
C VAL A 93 12.91 3.44 -8.66
N GLN A 94 11.58 3.42 -8.50
CA GLN A 94 10.66 3.15 -9.61
C GLN A 94 10.65 4.27 -10.66
N ARG A 95 10.82 5.53 -10.23
CA ARG A 95 10.87 6.71 -11.12
C ARG A 95 12.24 6.90 -11.77
N SER A 96 13.31 6.80 -10.99
CA SER A 96 14.66 7.19 -11.41
C SER A 96 15.59 6.01 -11.69
N GLY A 97 15.24 4.79 -11.28
CA GLY A 97 16.08 3.59 -11.37
C GLY A 97 17.16 3.50 -10.28
N TYR A 98 17.18 4.44 -9.35
CA TYR A 98 18.09 4.51 -8.20
C TYR A 98 17.41 5.29 -7.07
N TYR A 99 17.93 5.19 -5.84
CA TYR A 99 17.41 5.93 -4.70
C TYR A 99 17.72 7.44 -4.85
N ASP A 100 16.67 8.23 -5.05
CA ASP A 100 16.73 9.66 -5.38
C ASP A 100 16.26 10.53 -4.22
N MET A 101 17.21 11.20 -3.56
CA MET A 101 16.95 12.08 -2.43
C MET A 101 16.01 13.25 -2.75
N GLY A 102 15.93 13.67 -4.01
CA GLY A 102 15.02 14.71 -4.46
C GLY A 102 13.57 14.26 -4.31
N VAL A 103 13.25 13.07 -4.84
CA VAL A 103 11.93 12.44 -4.73
C VAL A 103 11.56 12.20 -3.25
N VAL A 104 12.48 11.62 -2.47
CA VAL A 104 12.25 11.35 -1.04
C VAL A 104 11.95 12.64 -0.25
N SER A 105 12.65 13.72 -0.57
CA SER A 105 12.43 15.02 0.08
C SER A 105 11.10 15.65 -0.31
N ASP A 106 10.67 15.45 -1.56
CA ASP A 106 9.41 15.92 -2.10
C ASP A 106 8.22 15.21 -1.44
N VAL A 107 8.24 13.88 -1.38
CA VAL A 107 7.25 13.07 -0.63
C VAL A 107 7.18 13.51 0.83
N ARG A 108 8.34 13.71 1.47
CA ARG A 108 8.40 14.17 2.86
C ARG A 108 7.77 15.55 3.04
N ARG A 109 7.89 16.45 2.06
CA ARG A 109 7.26 17.77 2.10
C ARG A 109 5.74 17.64 2.12
N PHE A 110 5.14 16.78 1.29
CA PHE A 110 3.69 16.51 1.31
C PHE A 110 3.20 16.08 2.70
N TYR A 111 3.95 15.21 3.38
CA TYR A 111 3.59 14.80 4.73
C TYR A 111 3.59 15.96 5.72
N VAL A 112 4.64 16.79 5.68
CA VAL A 112 4.78 17.96 6.56
C VAL A 112 3.69 19.00 6.28
N ASP A 113 3.38 19.26 5.02
CA ASP A 113 2.36 20.23 4.60
C ASP A 113 0.95 19.78 5.02
N ALA A 114 0.69 18.47 5.05
CA ALA A 114 -0.51 17.87 5.62
C ALA A 114 -0.52 17.83 7.17
N GLY A 115 0.52 18.36 7.83
CA GLY A 115 0.67 18.34 9.29
C GLY A 115 1.01 16.97 9.86
N MET A 116 1.51 16.05 9.02
CA MET A 116 1.88 14.69 9.37
C MET A 116 3.40 14.51 9.38
N LYS A 117 3.87 13.41 9.97
CA LYS A 117 5.27 13.02 9.96
C LYS A 117 5.36 11.52 9.74
N PRO A 118 6.29 11.03 8.90
CA PRO A 118 6.61 9.62 8.84
C PRO A 118 6.92 9.07 10.22
N ARG A 119 6.64 7.78 10.41
CA ARG A 119 7.08 7.07 11.60
C ARG A 119 8.61 7.09 11.64
N PRO A 120 9.23 7.29 12.82
CA PRO A 120 10.69 7.25 12.92
C PRO A 120 11.26 5.93 12.35
N GLY A 121 12.24 6.04 11.46
CA GLY A 121 12.87 4.91 10.78
C GLY A 121 12.08 4.33 9.59
N ALA A 122 10.90 4.88 9.26
CA ALA A 122 10.23 4.57 8.00
C ALA A 122 10.76 5.48 6.89
N GLU A 123 11.08 4.88 5.76
CA GLU A 123 11.44 5.63 4.56
C GLU A 123 10.19 6.32 3.98
N PRO A 124 10.25 7.64 3.69
CA PRO A 124 9.10 8.38 3.21
C PRO A 124 8.51 7.83 1.92
N ASP A 125 9.36 7.47 0.96
CA ASP A 125 8.98 7.06 -0.39
C ASP A 125 8.72 5.55 -0.53
N HIS A 126 8.64 4.83 0.60
CA HIS A 126 8.29 3.42 0.60
C HIS A 126 6.77 3.26 0.46
N ILE A 127 6.32 2.30 -0.35
CA ILE A 127 4.89 2.11 -0.67
C ILE A 127 4.01 2.00 0.58
N ALA A 128 4.45 1.25 1.59
CA ALA A 128 3.70 1.11 2.83
C ALA A 128 3.52 2.46 3.56
N THR A 129 4.51 3.35 3.51
CA THR A 129 4.48 4.67 4.12
C THR A 129 3.51 5.58 3.37
N GLU A 130 3.58 5.60 2.04
CA GLU A 130 2.69 6.39 1.20
C GLU A 130 1.23 5.92 1.26
N LEU A 131 0.98 4.61 1.31
CA LEU A 131 -0.37 4.06 1.51
C LEU A 131 -0.93 4.41 2.90
N ALA A 132 -0.09 4.39 3.94
CA ALA A 132 -0.49 4.85 5.27
C ALA A 132 -0.80 6.36 5.29
N PHE A 133 -0.06 7.15 4.53
CA PHE A 133 -0.36 8.58 4.35
C PHE A 133 -1.69 8.80 3.62
N LEU A 134 -1.94 8.10 2.51
CA LEU A 134 -3.23 8.13 1.81
C LEU A 134 -4.39 7.75 2.74
N SER A 135 -4.24 6.68 3.52
CA SER A 135 -5.23 6.30 4.52
C SER A 135 -5.54 7.44 5.50
N ALA A 136 -4.49 8.11 6.01
CA ALA A 136 -4.63 9.22 6.93
C ALA A 136 -5.32 10.44 6.29
N LEU A 137 -4.99 10.76 5.02
CA LEU A 137 -5.66 11.82 4.27
C LEU A 137 -7.14 11.51 4.04
N PHE A 138 -7.47 10.29 3.61
CA PHE A 138 -8.86 9.86 3.43
C PHE A 138 -9.66 9.91 4.74
N TYR A 139 -9.05 9.49 5.84
CA TYR A 139 -9.68 9.61 7.16
C TYR A 139 -9.91 11.08 7.53
N ALA A 140 -8.92 11.96 7.30
CA ALA A 140 -9.07 13.39 7.56
C ALA A 140 -10.16 14.04 6.68
N ALA A 141 -10.23 13.68 5.39
CA ALA A 141 -11.27 14.13 4.46
C ALA A 141 -12.66 13.67 4.91
N SER A 142 -12.78 12.46 5.49
CA SER A 142 -14.04 11.98 6.04
C SER A 142 -14.56 12.80 7.23
N GLN A 143 -13.70 13.60 7.88
CA GLN A 143 -14.05 14.45 9.03
C GLN A 143 -14.16 15.94 8.66
N LYS A 144 -13.29 16.42 7.76
CA LYS A 144 -13.08 17.86 7.49
C LYS A 144 -13.54 18.33 6.12
N GLY A 145 -13.94 17.45 5.20
CA GLY A 145 -14.46 17.81 3.88
C GLY A 145 -13.40 18.30 2.87
N ASP A 146 -13.81 19.18 1.95
CA ASP A 146 -13.16 19.47 0.66
C ASP A 146 -11.72 20.02 0.73
N GLU A 147 -11.30 20.66 1.82
CA GLU A 147 -9.93 21.18 1.94
C GLU A 147 -8.89 20.06 1.92
N VAL A 148 -9.20 18.91 2.52
CA VAL A 148 -8.31 17.75 2.53
C VAL A 148 -8.37 17.01 1.19
N ALA A 149 -9.49 17.07 0.47
CA ALA A 149 -9.63 16.46 -0.85
C ALA A 149 -8.58 16.99 -1.83
N LYS A 150 -8.31 18.30 -1.82
CA LYS A 150 -7.26 18.90 -2.67
C LYS A 150 -5.86 18.35 -2.39
N PHE A 151 -5.55 18.01 -1.13
CA PHE A 151 -4.28 17.38 -0.78
C PHE A 151 -4.21 15.93 -1.28
N ILE A 152 -5.35 15.22 -1.27
CA ILE A 152 -5.45 13.89 -1.86
C ILE A 152 -5.19 13.99 -3.36
N ASP A 153 -5.88 14.89 -4.07
CA ASP A 153 -5.74 15.05 -5.52
C ASP A 153 -4.28 15.38 -5.91
N ALA A 154 -3.64 16.32 -5.21
CA ALA A 154 -2.25 16.69 -5.48
C ALA A 154 -1.27 15.54 -5.21
N PHE A 155 -1.43 14.83 -4.08
CA PHE A 155 -0.58 13.67 -3.80
C PHE A 155 -0.85 12.52 -4.79
N TRP A 156 -2.10 12.38 -5.23
CA TRP A 156 -2.49 11.38 -6.20
C TRP A 156 -1.82 11.59 -7.56
N GLU A 157 -1.93 12.79 -8.11
CA GLU A 157 -1.32 13.17 -9.39
C GLU A 157 0.22 13.07 -9.34
N GLU A 158 0.85 13.58 -8.28
CA GLU A 158 2.30 13.70 -8.22
C GLU A 158 3.00 12.39 -7.80
N HIS A 159 2.40 11.61 -6.90
CA HIS A 159 3.03 10.43 -6.29
C HIS A 159 2.31 9.12 -6.61
N VAL A 160 0.98 9.07 -6.61
CA VAL A 160 0.29 7.78 -6.85
C VAL A 160 0.33 7.39 -8.33
N GLU A 161 -0.05 8.29 -9.23
CA GLU A 161 -0.10 8.01 -10.67
C GLU A 161 1.30 7.85 -11.29
N SER A 162 2.29 8.54 -10.71
CA SER A 162 3.64 8.58 -11.25
C SER A 162 4.36 7.23 -11.17
N TRP A 163 3.98 6.34 -10.22
CA TRP A 163 4.63 5.04 -10.08
C TRP A 163 3.73 3.91 -9.58
N MET A 164 2.82 4.14 -8.62
CA MET A 164 2.12 3.05 -7.92
C MET A 164 1.24 2.21 -8.85
N LEU A 165 0.57 2.83 -9.82
CA LEU A 165 -0.28 2.10 -10.78
C LEU A 165 0.54 1.09 -11.59
N LYS A 166 1.69 1.52 -12.11
CA LYS A 166 2.59 0.66 -12.90
C LYS A 166 3.29 -0.37 -12.03
N TYR A 167 3.65 0.00 -10.80
CA TYR A 167 4.19 -0.91 -9.80
C TYR A 167 3.19 -2.03 -9.48
N ALA A 168 1.93 -1.67 -9.19
CA ALA A 168 0.86 -2.61 -8.89
C ALA A 168 0.58 -3.56 -10.06
N GLU A 169 0.57 -3.06 -11.29
CA GLU A 169 0.43 -3.88 -12.50
C GLU A 169 1.56 -4.91 -12.62
N ARG A 170 2.82 -4.48 -12.52
CA ARG A 170 3.99 -5.37 -12.57
C ARG A 170 3.95 -6.40 -11.45
N LEU A 171 3.62 -5.97 -10.24
CA LEU A 171 3.56 -6.83 -9.07
C LEU A 171 2.44 -7.88 -9.23
N SER A 172 1.29 -7.50 -9.78
CA SER A 172 0.16 -8.40 -10.06
C SER A 172 0.48 -9.53 -11.04
N GLN A 173 1.48 -9.31 -11.90
CA GLN A 173 1.96 -10.25 -12.91
C GLN A 173 3.25 -10.97 -12.47
N SER A 174 3.71 -10.73 -11.24
CA SER A 174 4.90 -11.39 -10.70
C SER A 174 4.65 -12.87 -10.41
N GLY A 175 5.73 -13.63 -10.23
CA GLY A 175 5.67 -15.02 -9.77
C GLY A 175 5.61 -15.17 -8.25
N PHE A 176 5.51 -14.06 -7.51
CA PHE A 176 5.51 -14.03 -6.04
C PHE A 176 4.13 -14.42 -5.51
N LYS A 177 4.06 -15.43 -4.63
CA LYS A 177 2.80 -15.95 -4.10
C LYS A 177 2.12 -14.97 -3.17
N TYR A 178 2.89 -14.19 -2.41
CA TYR A 178 2.37 -13.16 -1.54
C TYR A 178 2.04 -11.89 -2.32
N PHE A 179 2.98 -11.43 -3.16
CA PHE A 179 2.86 -10.13 -3.79
C PHE A 179 2.01 -10.09 -5.05
N ALA A 180 1.87 -11.17 -5.82
CA ALA A 180 0.98 -11.17 -6.98
C ALA A 180 -0.49 -10.85 -6.62
N PRO A 181 -1.13 -11.55 -5.67
CA PRO A 181 -2.49 -11.18 -5.24
C PRO A 181 -2.55 -9.81 -4.55
N LEU A 182 -1.53 -9.43 -3.77
CA LEU A 182 -1.47 -8.10 -3.17
C LEU A 182 -1.37 -6.98 -4.23
N GLY A 183 -0.62 -7.22 -5.32
CA GLY A 183 -0.51 -6.30 -6.45
C GLY A 183 -1.82 -6.13 -7.21
N LYS A 184 -2.60 -7.22 -7.38
CA LYS A 184 -3.97 -7.14 -7.94
C LYS A 184 -4.88 -6.31 -7.05
N LEU A 185 -4.81 -6.52 -5.73
CA LEU A 185 -5.61 -5.76 -4.76
C LEU A 185 -5.25 -4.28 -4.77
N LEU A 186 -3.95 -3.97 -4.75
CA LEU A 186 -3.47 -2.59 -4.86
C LEU A 186 -3.97 -1.94 -6.15
N LEU A 187 -3.81 -2.61 -7.31
CA LEU A 187 -4.24 -2.06 -8.60
C LEU A 187 -5.75 -1.79 -8.64
N ALA A 188 -6.56 -2.68 -8.06
CA ALA A 188 -8.00 -2.48 -7.96
C ALA A 188 -8.34 -1.30 -7.05
N ALA A 189 -7.73 -1.23 -5.86
CA ALA A 189 -7.94 -0.14 -4.92
C ALA A 189 -7.55 1.23 -5.48
N LEU A 190 -6.44 1.30 -6.24
CA LEU A 190 -6.00 2.53 -6.87
C LEU A 190 -7.00 3.02 -7.93
N LYS A 191 -7.64 2.13 -8.68
CA LYS A 191 -8.63 2.50 -9.69
C LYS A 191 -9.98 2.98 -9.13
N CYS A 192 -10.18 2.85 -7.82
CA CYS A 192 -11.40 3.28 -7.15
C CYS A 192 -11.35 4.70 -6.61
N HIS A 193 -10.21 5.40 -6.76
CA HIS A 193 -10.19 6.84 -6.61
C HIS A 193 -10.84 7.46 -7.87
N GLY A 194 -11.85 8.30 -7.65
CA GLY A 194 -12.81 8.75 -8.66
C GLY A 194 -12.23 9.66 -9.73
#